data_AF-A0A7I4Y4W6-F1
#
_entry.id   AF-A0A7I4Y4W6-F1
#
_cell.length_a   1.000
_cell.length_b   1.000
_cell.length_c   1.000
_cell.angle_alpha   90.00
_cell.angle_beta   90.00
_cell.angle_gamma   90.00
#
_symmetry.space_group_name_H-M   'P 1'
#
loop_
_entity.id
_entity.type
_entity.pdbx_description
1 polymer ?
#
loop_
_entity_poly.entity_id
_entity_poly.type
_entity_poly.pdbx_seq_one_letter_code
_entity_poly.pdbx_strand_id
1 'polypeptide(L)'
;MLKVVLLCVLATVVVDAANRRLNPRCGLPSFTSRLPSDTQEKIEKIWESYKDGNECDKEHRATKTILDALPEDVRSKAIRPKGPAFLIGASDDVRAQFDNLWKDHSIPREEKPEKFKELAEKLLNAKQLKEFNKFHATLQRRREDFQKKVDQLTPEARAAHEKLTKLREERHKIFMEASESVRAELNQLYHDDRMKMKEGRRHH
;
A
#
# COMPACT_ATOMS: atom_id res chain seq x y z
N MET A 1 -12.00 -55.68 -27.26
CA MET A 1 -11.18 -54.65 -27.93
C MET A 1 -12.09 -53.51 -28.36
N LEU A 2 -12.28 -52.49 -27.51
CA LEU A 2 -12.87 -51.20 -27.92
C LEU A 2 -12.43 -50.13 -26.91
N LYS A 3 -11.45 -49.32 -27.29
CA LYS A 3 -10.94 -48.20 -26.49
C LYS A 3 -11.83 -46.98 -26.75
N VAL A 4 -12.59 -46.56 -25.75
CA VAL A 4 -13.29 -45.27 -25.77
C VAL A 4 -12.28 -44.20 -25.35
N VAL A 5 -11.78 -43.44 -26.33
CA VAL A 5 -10.96 -42.26 -26.10
C VAL A 5 -11.92 -41.09 -25.88
N LEU A 6 -12.12 -40.72 -24.63
CA LEU A 6 -12.86 -39.52 -24.24
C LEU A 6 -11.90 -38.32 -24.26
N LEU A 7 -11.93 -37.58 -25.37
CA LEU A 7 -11.27 -36.28 -25.54
C LEU A 7 -12.04 -35.21 -24.75
N CYS A 8 -11.63 -34.92 -23.53
CA CYS A 8 -12.07 -33.73 -22.81
C CYS A 8 -11.26 -32.52 -23.28
N VAL A 9 -11.81 -31.77 -24.23
CA VAL A 9 -11.35 -30.42 -24.57
C VAL A 9 -11.80 -29.47 -23.46
N LEU A 10 -10.97 -29.31 -22.44
CA LEU A 10 -11.11 -28.22 -21.48
C LEU A 10 -10.52 -26.95 -22.12
N ALA A 11 -11.38 -26.20 -22.82
CA ALA A 11 -11.08 -24.83 -23.20
C ALA A 11 -10.95 -24.00 -21.92
N THR A 12 -9.71 -23.73 -21.52
CA THR A 12 -9.41 -22.78 -20.46
C THR A 12 -9.62 -21.37 -21.02
N VAL A 13 -10.76 -20.77 -20.72
CA VAL A 13 -10.91 -19.33 -20.80
C VAL A 13 -9.98 -18.73 -19.74
N VAL A 14 -8.79 -18.33 -20.19
CA VAL A 14 -7.87 -17.53 -19.39
C VAL A 14 -8.55 -16.18 -19.21
N VAL A 15 -9.22 -15.99 -18.07
CA VAL A 15 -9.70 -14.67 -17.66
C VAL A 15 -8.45 -13.83 -17.40
N ASP A 16 -8.24 -12.85 -18.27
CA ASP A 16 -7.13 -11.90 -18.24
C ASP A 16 -7.23 -11.00 -16.99
N ALA A 17 -6.87 -11.55 -15.85
CA ALA A 17 -6.84 -10.86 -14.56
C ALA A 17 -5.55 -10.03 -14.37
N ALA A 18 -4.59 -10.17 -15.30
CA ALA A 18 -3.28 -9.54 -15.21
C ALA A 18 -3.28 -8.04 -15.54
N ASN A 19 -4.24 -7.55 -16.34
CA ASN A 19 -4.20 -6.18 -16.85
C ASN A 19 -4.87 -5.11 -15.95
N ARG A 20 -5.53 -5.51 -14.84
CA ARG A 20 -6.26 -4.59 -13.94
C ARG A 20 -5.38 -3.79 -12.96
N ARG A 21 -4.04 -3.95 -13.00
CA ARG A 21 -3.13 -3.30 -12.05
C ARG A 21 -2.52 -2.00 -12.55
N LEU A 22 -2.64 -1.67 -13.83
CA LEU A 22 -1.96 -0.52 -14.44
C LEU A 22 -2.90 0.55 -15.00
N ASN A 23 -4.12 0.18 -15.42
CA ASN A 23 -5.12 1.16 -15.86
C ASN A 23 -6.06 1.51 -14.71
N PRO A 24 -6.28 2.81 -14.42
CA PRO A 24 -7.34 3.23 -13.52
C PRO A 24 -8.65 2.57 -13.96
N ARG A 25 -9.44 2.07 -13.02
CA ARG A 25 -10.76 1.56 -13.36
C ARG A 25 -11.57 2.73 -13.93
N CYS A 26 -12.14 2.54 -15.12
CA CYS A 26 -13.08 3.49 -15.68
C CYS A 26 -14.25 3.69 -14.70
N GLY A 27 -14.74 4.93 -14.63
CA GLY A 27 -15.78 5.37 -13.71
C GLY A 27 -15.29 6.53 -12.83
N LEU A 28 -16.26 7.17 -12.17
CA LEU A 28 -16.01 8.33 -11.31
C LEU A 28 -14.91 8.01 -10.28
N PRO A 29 -13.81 8.79 -10.22
CA PRO A 29 -12.72 8.51 -9.32
C PRO A 29 -13.16 8.51 -7.85
N SER A 30 -12.75 7.49 -7.10
CA SER A 30 -13.13 7.35 -5.67
C SER A 30 -12.62 8.48 -4.75
N PHE A 31 -11.72 9.33 -5.25
CA PHE A 31 -11.21 10.49 -4.52
C PHE A 31 -12.05 11.76 -4.74
N THR A 32 -12.99 11.77 -5.70
CA THR A 32 -13.74 12.98 -6.08
C THR A 32 -14.42 13.63 -4.89
N SER A 33 -15.05 12.87 -4.00
CA SER A 33 -15.72 13.38 -2.79
C SER A 33 -14.81 14.08 -1.76
N ARG A 34 -13.49 14.09 -1.98
CA ARG A 34 -12.50 14.76 -1.12
C ARG A 34 -11.98 16.07 -1.70
N LEU A 35 -12.39 16.43 -2.91
CA LEU A 35 -11.99 17.68 -3.56
C LEU A 35 -12.88 18.84 -3.09
N PRO A 36 -12.48 20.10 -3.30
CA PRO A 36 -13.38 21.24 -3.12
C PRO A 36 -14.65 21.10 -3.99
N SER A 37 -15.80 21.58 -3.51
CA SER A 37 -17.12 21.34 -4.14
C SER A 37 -17.15 21.70 -5.63
N ASP A 38 -16.56 22.85 -6.00
CA ASP A 38 -16.46 23.31 -7.38
C ASP A 38 -15.71 22.33 -8.29
N THR A 39 -14.73 21.64 -7.73
CA THR A 39 -13.88 20.66 -8.41
C THR A 39 -14.59 19.32 -8.49
N GLN A 40 -15.37 18.95 -7.46
CA GLN A 40 -16.22 17.75 -7.49
C GLN A 40 -17.21 17.86 -8.65
N GLU A 41 -17.96 18.97 -8.74
CA GLU A 41 -18.96 19.22 -9.78
C GLU A 41 -18.35 19.15 -11.19
N LYS A 42 -17.16 19.74 -11.39
CA LYS A 42 -16.46 19.68 -12.69
C LYS A 42 -16.10 18.24 -13.08
N ILE A 43 -15.65 17.43 -12.12
CA ILE A 43 -15.29 16.03 -12.37
C ILE A 43 -16.56 15.20 -12.59
N GLU A 44 -17.59 15.35 -11.77
CA GLU A 44 -18.86 14.65 -11.93
C GLU A 44 -19.47 14.88 -13.32
N LYS A 45 -19.41 16.13 -13.81
CA LYS A 45 -19.86 16.49 -15.16
C LYS A 45 -19.08 15.81 -16.28
N ILE A 46 -17.77 15.55 -16.11
CA ILE A 46 -16.98 14.79 -17.09
C ILE A 46 -17.48 13.34 -17.18
N TRP A 47 -17.82 12.75 -16.03
CA TRP A 47 -18.19 11.35 -15.93
C TRP A 47 -19.70 11.10 -16.08
N GLU A 48 -20.53 12.14 -16.10
CA GLU A 48 -21.99 12.06 -16.22
C GLU A 48 -22.44 11.30 -17.48
N SER A 49 -21.74 11.49 -18.60
CA SER A 49 -22.04 10.82 -19.87
C SER A 49 -21.34 9.46 -20.05
N TYR A 50 -20.51 9.02 -19.10
CA TYR A 50 -19.77 7.78 -19.20
C TYR A 50 -20.70 6.57 -19.03
N LYS A 51 -20.44 5.49 -19.79
CA LYS A 51 -21.16 4.21 -19.69
C LYS A 51 -20.19 3.08 -19.46
N ASP A 52 -20.53 2.19 -18.53
CA ASP A 52 -19.72 1.03 -18.20
C ASP A 52 -19.43 0.17 -19.44
N GLY A 53 -18.15 -0.14 -19.64
CA GLY A 53 -17.67 -0.90 -20.80
C GLY A 53 -17.11 -0.03 -21.94
N ASN A 54 -17.33 1.29 -21.91
CA ASN A 54 -16.68 2.21 -22.86
C ASN A 54 -15.23 2.52 -22.43
N GLU A 55 -14.41 2.91 -23.41
CA GLU A 55 -13.10 3.53 -23.15
C GLU A 55 -13.29 4.84 -22.39
N CYS A 56 -12.41 5.10 -21.42
CA CYS A 56 -12.51 6.25 -20.51
C CYS A 56 -11.29 7.18 -20.54
N ASP A 57 -10.45 7.07 -21.58
CA ASP A 57 -9.19 7.82 -21.69
C ASP A 57 -9.43 9.33 -21.83
N LYS A 58 -10.56 9.74 -22.39
CA LYS A 58 -10.92 11.16 -22.53
C LYS A 58 -11.30 11.74 -21.18
N GLU A 59 -12.12 11.01 -20.43
CA GLU A 59 -12.60 11.33 -19.09
C GLU A 59 -11.44 11.38 -18.10
N HIS A 60 -10.53 10.40 -18.16
CA HIS A 60 -9.31 10.42 -17.36
C HIS A 60 -8.39 11.59 -17.70
N ARG A 61 -8.19 11.91 -18.99
CA ARG A 61 -7.40 13.09 -19.40
C ARG A 61 -8.02 14.38 -18.91
N ALA A 62 -9.33 14.55 -19.08
CA ALA A 62 -10.05 15.75 -18.61
C ALA A 62 -10.00 15.87 -17.08
N THR A 63 -10.20 14.77 -16.35
CA THR A 63 -10.06 14.72 -14.89
C THR A 63 -8.64 15.11 -14.46
N LYS A 64 -7.61 14.59 -15.16
CA LYS A 64 -6.22 14.93 -14.88
C LYS A 64 -5.95 16.42 -15.09
N THR A 65 -6.45 17.02 -16.15
CA THR A 65 -6.32 18.47 -16.40
C THR A 65 -6.89 19.30 -15.26
N ILE A 66 -8.06 18.93 -14.72
CA ILE A 66 -8.63 19.61 -13.55
C ILE A 66 -7.72 19.47 -12.34
N LEU A 67 -7.24 18.26 -12.07
CA LEU A 67 -6.37 17.99 -10.92
C LEU A 67 -5.06 18.76 -11.01
N ASP A 68 -4.43 18.81 -12.19
CA ASP A 68 -3.15 19.50 -12.41
C ASP A 68 -3.27 21.03 -12.27
N ALA A 69 -4.48 21.58 -12.38
CA ALA A 69 -4.76 23.00 -12.11
C ALA A 69 -4.96 23.31 -10.61
N LEU A 70 -5.11 22.30 -9.75
CA LEU A 70 -5.26 22.50 -8.31
C LEU A 70 -3.91 22.80 -7.64
N PRO A 71 -3.91 23.57 -6.54
CA PRO A 71 -2.75 23.64 -5.65
C PRO A 71 -2.25 22.25 -5.24
N GLU A 72 -0.93 22.08 -5.14
CA GLU A 72 -0.31 20.77 -4.89
C GLU A 72 -0.80 20.13 -3.59
N ASP A 73 -0.96 20.93 -2.53
CA ASP A 73 -1.44 20.50 -1.23
C ASP A 73 -2.89 19.98 -1.30
N VAL A 74 -3.77 20.69 -2.00
CA VAL A 74 -5.18 20.29 -2.22
C VAL A 74 -5.25 18.99 -3.02
N ARG A 75 -4.51 18.92 -4.13
CA ARG A 75 -4.44 17.72 -4.99
C ARG A 75 -3.88 16.52 -4.22
N SER A 76 -2.78 16.70 -3.50
CA SER A 76 -2.12 15.66 -2.71
C SER A 76 -3.06 15.12 -1.64
N LYS A 77 -3.74 16.00 -0.89
CA LYS A 77 -4.69 15.61 0.16
C LYS A 77 -5.87 14.78 -0.38
N ALA A 78 -6.40 15.16 -1.53
CA ALA A 78 -7.50 14.45 -2.16
C ALA A 78 -7.07 13.09 -2.75
N ILE A 79 -5.94 13.02 -3.44
CA ILE A 79 -5.52 11.79 -4.15
C ILE A 79 -4.83 10.78 -3.23
N ARG A 80 -4.23 11.22 -2.11
CA ARG A 80 -3.53 10.34 -1.15
C ARG A 80 -4.34 9.07 -0.86
N PRO A 81 -3.72 7.87 -0.94
CA PRO A 81 -4.37 6.62 -0.58
C PRO A 81 -5.06 6.76 0.77
N LYS A 82 -6.27 6.22 0.90
CA LYS A 82 -6.90 6.06 2.21
C LYS A 82 -5.95 5.13 2.98
N GLY A 83 -5.15 5.73 3.87
CA GLY A 83 -4.24 4.99 4.75
C GLY A 83 -5.02 4.01 5.64
N PRO A 84 -4.42 3.52 6.72
CA PRO A 84 -5.12 2.63 7.64
C PRO A 84 -6.50 3.18 8.03
N ALA A 85 -7.50 2.30 8.12
CA ALA A 85 -8.90 2.70 8.34
C ALA A 85 -9.08 3.58 9.60
N PHE A 86 -8.26 3.35 10.62
CA PHE A 86 -8.26 4.12 11.86
C PHE A 86 -7.77 5.58 11.72
N LEU A 87 -7.09 5.93 10.62
CA LEU A 87 -6.69 7.30 10.33
C LEU A 87 -7.67 8.03 9.40
N ILE A 88 -8.77 7.40 8.99
CA ILE A 88 -9.79 8.08 8.18
C ILE A 88 -10.37 9.24 9.00
N GLY A 89 -10.38 10.44 8.40
CA GLY A 89 -10.81 11.67 9.06
C GLY A 89 -9.85 12.23 10.13
N ALA A 90 -8.70 11.61 10.37
CA ALA A 90 -7.67 12.19 11.24
C ALA A 90 -7.07 13.46 10.61
N SER A 91 -6.69 14.43 11.46
CA SER A 91 -5.99 15.64 11.04
C SER A 91 -4.62 15.31 10.45
N ASP A 92 -4.07 16.26 9.69
CA ASP A 92 -2.76 16.09 9.06
C ASP A 92 -1.64 15.96 10.11
N ASP A 93 -1.76 16.67 11.24
CA ASP A 93 -0.86 16.53 12.39
C ASP A 93 -0.90 15.12 13.00
N VAL A 94 -2.10 14.59 13.31
CA VAL A 94 -2.25 13.23 13.85
C VAL A 94 -1.65 12.22 12.88
N ARG A 95 -1.93 12.34 11.57
CA ARG A 95 -1.34 11.46 10.55
C ARG A 95 0.18 11.53 10.53
N ALA A 96 0.75 12.74 10.62
CA ALA A 96 2.19 12.94 10.64
C ALA A 96 2.83 12.23 11.85
N GLN A 97 2.19 12.27 13.03
CA GLN A 97 2.70 11.56 14.22
C GLN A 97 2.74 10.03 14.00
N PHE A 98 1.70 9.45 13.40
CA PHE A 98 1.70 8.02 13.03
C PHE A 98 2.74 7.68 11.96
N ASP A 99 2.88 8.52 10.93
CA ASP A 99 3.86 8.32 9.86
C ASP A 99 5.30 8.44 10.38
N ASN A 100 5.55 9.39 11.29
CA ASN A 100 6.85 9.55 11.93
C ASN A 100 7.20 8.32 12.78
N LEU A 101 6.27 7.83 13.59
CA LEU A 101 6.47 6.59 14.34
C LEU A 101 6.72 5.38 13.42
N TRP A 102 6.01 5.31 12.28
CA TRP A 102 6.22 4.25 11.30
C TRP A 102 7.62 4.29 10.69
N LYS A 103 8.08 5.50 10.33
CA LYS A 103 9.38 5.77 9.69
C LYS A 103 10.53 5.93 10.67
N ASP A 104 10.26 5.91 11.97
CA ASP A 104 11.30 5.96 12.98
C ASP A 104 12.07 4.63 12.94
N HIS A 105 13.27 4.68 12.38
CA HIS A 105 14.14 3.51 12.28
C HIS A 105 14.94 3.30 13.57
N SER A 106 14.89 4.20 14.56
CA SER A 106 15.54 3.97 15.86
C SER A 106 14.76 3.00 16.75
N ILE A 107 13.45 2.84 16.49
CA ILE A 107 12.58 1.94 17.26
C ILE A 107 12.59 0.54 16.60
N PRO A 108 12.94 -0.52 17.35
CA PRO A 108 12.86 -1.89 16.86
C PRO A 108 11.48 -2.25 16.36
N ARG A 109 11.41 -3.00 15.25
CA ARG A 109 10.14 -3.38 14.61
C ARG A 109 9.18 -4.10 15.55
N GLU A 110 9.72 -4.87 16.48
CA GLU A 110 8.97 -5.67 17.45
C GLU A 110 8.35 -4.82 18.58
N GLU A 111 8.89 -3.62 18.83
CA GLU A 111 8.37 -2.65 19.83
C GLU A 111 7.36 -1.66 19.23
N LYS A 112 7.44 -1.43 17.91
CA LYS A 112 6.51 -0.53 17.21
C LYS A 112 5.02 -0.81 17.49
N PRO A 113 4.51 -2.05 17.56
CA PRO A 113 3.10 -2.30 17.83
C PRO A 113 2.59 -1.65 19.12
N GLU A 114 3.36 -1.75 20.21
CA GLU A 114 2.97 -1.13 21.49
C GLU A 114 3.07 0.40 21.41
N LYS A 115 4.10 0.94 20.76
CA LYS A 115 4.20 2.39 20.52
C LYS A 115 3.04 2.93 19.69
N PHE A 116 2.57 2.16 18.70
CA PHE A 116 1.39 2.51 17.92
C PHE A 116 0.12 2.50 18.77
N LYS A 117 0.02 1.55 19.70
CA LYS A 117 -1.11 1.45 20.62
C LYS A 117 -1.15 2.62 21.60
N GLU A 118 -0.03 2.96 22.22
CA GLU A 118 0.12 4.14 23.09
C GLU A 118 -0.29 5.42 22.36
N LEU A 119 0.20 5.61 21.12
CA LEU A 119 -0.13 6.78 20.31
C LEU A 119 -1.62 6.81 19.92
N ALA A 120 -2.20 5.65 19.62
CA ALA A 120 -3.59 5.51 19.27
C ALA A 120 -4.53 5.86 20.43
N GLU A 121 -4.23 5.36 21.63
CA GLU A 121 -5.00 5.67 22.85
C GLU A 121 -4.95 7.16 23.19
N LYS A 122 -3.83 7.84 22.87
CA LYS A 122 -3.65 9.27 23.11
C LYS A 122 -4.38 10.18 22.10
N LEU A 123 -4.39 9.82 20.81
CA LEU A 123 -4.79 10.74 19.74
C LEU A 123 -6.11 10.41 19.05
N LEU A 124 -6.54 9.14 19.08
CA LEU A 124 -7.69 8.70 18.29
C LEU A 124 -9.00 8.86 19.08
N ASN A 125 -10.06 9.26 18.36
CA ASN A 125 -11.40 9.25 18.93
C ASN A 125 -11.98 7.82 19.01
N ALA A 126 -13.11 7.65 19.68
CA ALA A 126 -13.73 6.34 19.90
C ALA A 126 -13.98 5.52 18.62
N LYS A 127 -14.40 6.17 17.51
CA LYS A 127 -14.63 5.49 16.24
C LYS A 127 -13.31 5.02 15.61
N GLN A 128 -12.30 5.88 15.63
CA GLN A 128 -10.96 5.56 15.11
C GLN A 128 -10.27 4.49 15.96
N LEU A 129 -10.38 4.55 17.29
CA LEU A 129 -9.81 3.57 18.20
C LEU A 129 -10.42 2.18 18.01
N LYS A 130 -11.72 2.08 17.71
CA LYS A 130 -12.37 0.82 17.33
C LYS A 130 -11.75 0.20 16.07
N GLU A 131 -11.48 1.01 15.05
CA GLU A 131 -10.80 0.54 13.83
C GLU A 131 -9.32 0.23 14.10
N PHE A 132 -8.66 0.97 14.99
CA PHE A 132 -7.28 0.70 15.39
C PHE A 132 -7.18 -0.66 16.09
N ASN A 133 -8.08 -0.96 17.02
CA ASN A 133 -8.08 -2.24 17.73
C ASN A 133 -8.27 -3.44 16.78
N LYS A 134 -9.12 -3.31 15.75
CA LYS A 134 -9.24 -4.32 14.69
C LYS A 134 -7.93 -4.49 13.91
N PHE A 135 -7.30 -3.38 13.54
CA PHE A 135 -6.01 -3.39 12.85
C PHE A 135 -4.92 -4.03 13.72
N HIS A 136 -4.80 -3.63 14.99
CA HIS A 136 -3.84 -4.16 15.94
C HIS A 136 -4.04 -5.66 16.18
N ALA A 137 -5.28 -6.11 16.41
CA ALA A 137 -5.59 -7.54 16.54
C ALA A 137 -5.21 -8.34 15.29
N THR A 138 -5.40 -7.76 14.10
CA THR A 138 -4.99 -8.40 12.84
C THR A 138 -3.46 -8.51 12.74
N LEU A 139 -2.72 -7.48 13.18
CA LEU A 139 -1.25 -7.53 13.23
C LEU A 139 -0.75 -8.60 14.20
N GLN A 140 -1.32 -8.66 15.41
CA GLN A 140 -0.96 -9.66 16.41
C GLN A 140 -1.20 -11.08 15.90
N ARG A 141 -2.39 -11.35 15.33
CA ARG A 141 -2.68 -12.65 14.71
C ARG A 141 -1.67 -13.02 13.63
N ARG A 142 -1.34 -12.09 12.73
CA ARG A 142 -0.35 -12.35 11.65
C ARG A 142 1.03 -12.67 12.22
N ARG A 143 1.42 -12.06 13.33
CA ARG A 143 2.68 -12.31 14.03
C ARG A 143 2.68 -13.71 14.63
N GLU A 144 1.62 -14.08 15.34
CA GLU A 144 1.45 -15.42 15.90
C GLU A 144 1.44 -16.50 14.81
N ASP A 145 0.69 -16.28 13.72
CA ASP A 145 0.62 -17.20 12.59
C ASP A 145 1.98 -17.36 11.89
N PHE A 146 2.75 -16.26 11.79
CA PHE A 146 4.11 -16.32 11.28
C PHE A 146 5.03 -17.12 12.22
N GLN A 147 4.93 -16.89 13.53
CA GLN A 147 5.72 -17.62 14.52
C GLN A 147 5.43 -19.12 14.47
N LYS A 148 4.15 -19.52 14.39
CA LYS A 148 3.77 -20.93 14.21
C LYS A 148 4.43 -21.56 12.98
N LYS A 149 4.53 -20.82 11.87
CA LYS A 149 5.22 -21.30 10.66
C LYS A 149 6.73 -21.43 10.89
N VAL A 150 7.34 -20.51 11.62
CA VAL A 150 8.76 -20.58 12.01
C VAL A 150 9.02 -21.81 12.88
N ASP A 151 8.12 -22.09 13.84
CA ASP A 151 8.23 -23.23 14.75
C ASP A 151 8.08 -24.57 14.02
N GLN A 152 7.38 -24.59 12.89
CA GLN A 152 7.21 -25.76 12.03
C GLN A 152 8.33 -25.94 10.99
N LEU A 153 9.31 -25.04 10.92
CA LEU A 153 10.43 -25.18 9.99
C LEU A 153 11.28 -26.40 10.32
N THR A 154 11.82 -27.03 9.27
CA THR A 154 12.89 -28.03 9.40
C THR A 154 14.13 -27.39 10.06
N PRO A 155 15.01 -28.16 10.70
CA PRO A 155 16.22 -27.62 11.32
C PRO A 155 17.09 -26.80 10.34
N GLU A 156 17.22 -27.27 9.10
CA GLU A 156 17.96 -26.56 8.04
C GLU A 156 17.30 -25.23 7.67
N ALA A 157 15.98 -25.22 7.45
CA ALA A 157 15.25 -24.01 7.10
C ALA A 157 15.24 -23.00 8.27
N ARG A 158 15.18 -23.48 9.51
CA ARG A 158 15.29 -22.64 10.72
C ARG A 158 16.67 -22.00 10.84
N ALA A 159 17.74 -22.78 10.63
CA ALA A 159 19.10 -22.26 10.64
C ALA A 159 19.30 -21.18 9.55
N ALA A 160 18.73 -21.38 8.36
CA ALA A 160 18.74 -20.36 7.31
C ALA A 160 17.92 -19.11 7.70
N HIS A 161 16.74 -19.28 8.29
CA HIS A 161 15.91 -18.18 8.79
C HIS A 161 16.63 -17.34 9.85
N GLU A 162 17.32 -17.97 10.79
CA GLU A 162 18.12 -17.29 11.82
C GLU A 162 19.26 -16.48 11.20
N LYS A 163 20.01 -17.04 10.25
CA LYS A 163 21.06 -16.31 9.52
C LYS A 163 20.49 -15.09 8.78
N LEU A 164 19.36 -15.26 8.09
CA LEU A 164 18.68 -14.16 7.40
C LEU A 164 18.17 -13.09 8.37
N THR A 165 17.76 -13.48 9.57
CA THR A 165 17.31 -12.55 10.61
C THR A 165 18.49 -11.71 11.12
N LYS A 166 19.61 -12.35 11.46
CA LYS A 166 20.85 -11.66 11.87
C LYS A 166 21.36 -10.70 10.80
N LEU A 167 21.37 -11.12 9.54
CA LEU A 167 21.77 -10.23 8.43
C LEU A 167 20.87 -8.99 8.31
N ARG A 168 19.57 -9.12 8.57
CA ARG A 168 18.65 -7.97 8.57
C ARG A 168 18.93 -7.02 9.73
N GLU A 169 19.26 -7.55 10.91
CA GLU A 169 19.64 -6.78 12.09
C GLU A 169 20.97 -6.05 11.86
N GLU A 170 21.98 -6.74 11.34
CA GLU A 170 23.28 -6.13 10.98
C GLU A 170 23.11 -5.04 9.94
N ARG A 171 22.36 -5.29 8.86
CA ARG A 171 22.04 -4.27 7.86
C ARG A 171 21.35 -3.07 8.50
N HIS A 172 20.40 -3.31 9.42
CA HIS A 172 19.71 -2.24 10.11
C HIS A 172 20.65 -1.44 11.01
N LYS A 173 21.53 -2.11 11.75
CA LYS A 173 22.55 -1.49 12.59
C LYS A 173 23.49 -0.59 11.78
N ILE A 174 24.07 -1.10 10.69
CA ILE A 174 24.94 -0.32 9.78
C ILE A 174 24.19 0.91 9.27
N PHE A 175 22.93 0.72 8.87
CA PHE A 175 22.10 1.82 8.39
C PHE A 175 21.88 2.88 9.47
N MET A 176 21.66 2.50 10.73
CA MET A 176 21.39 3.42 11.84
C MET A 176 22.64 4.09 12.41
N GLU A 177 23.80 3.46 12.32
CA GLU A 177 25.10 4.03 12.71
C GLU A 177 25.59 5.08 11.69
N ALA A 178 25.10 5.03 10.45
CA ALA A 178 25.41 6.02 9.43
C ALA A 178 24.78 7.39 9.73
N SER A 179 25.47 8.46 9.31
CA SER A 179 24.95 9.82 9.43
C SER A 179 23.64 10.01 8.67
N GLU A 180 22.87 11.03 9.02
CA GLU A 180 21.62 11.36 8.31
C GLU A 180 21.85 11.61 6.81
N SER A 181 22.93 12.31 6.45
CA SER A 181 23.28 12.56 5.05
C SER A 181 23.55 11.26 4.28
N VAL A 182 24.32 10.34 4.87
CA VAL A 182 24.62 9.04 4.25
C VAL A 182 23.36 8.18 4.14
N ARG A 183 22.51 8.15 5.17
CA ARG A 183 21.21 7.46 5.11
C ARG A 183 20.31 8.02 4.00
N ALA A 184 20.30 9.34 3.81
CA ALA A 184 19.52 9.97 2.75
C ALA A 184 20.01 9.57 1.36
N GLU A 185 21.33 9.60 1.13
CA GLU A 185 21.94 9.16 -0.13
C GLU A 185 21.68 7.68 -0.42
N LEU A 186 21.87 6.80 0.57
CA LEU A 186 21.57 5.38 0.44
C LEU A 186 20.09 5.11 0.16
N ASN A 187 19.19 5.86 0.81
CA ASN A 187 17.76 5.76 0.54
C ASN A 187 17.42 6.15 -0.90
N GLN A 188 18.06 7.19 -1.44
CA GLN A 188 17.87 7.60 -2.83
C GLN A 188 18.34 6.51 -3.79
N LEU A 189 19.56 5.99 -3.59
CA LEU A 189 20.12 4.90 -4.39
C LEU A 189 19.18 3.68 -4.45
N TYR A 190 18.73 3.18 -3.29
CA TYR A 190 17.84 2.02 -3.23
C TYR A 190 16.39 2.30 -3.65
N HIS A 191 15.96 3.57 -3.63
CA HIS A 191 14.67 3.95 -4.20
C HIS A 191 14.71 3.85 -5.73
N ASP A 192 15.75 4.40 -6.35
CA ASP A 192 15.91 4.42 -7.81
C ASP A 192 16.03 3.00 -8.39
N ASP A 193 16.78 2.12 -7.73
CA ASP A 193 16.92 0.73 -8.16
C ASP A 193 15.58 -0.04 -8.11
N ARG A 194 14.76 0.20 -7.08
CA ARG A 194 13.42 -0.42 -6.98
C ARG A 194 12.48 0.08 -8.07
N MET A 195 12.63 1.33 -8.51
CA MET A 195 11.83 1.89 -9.61
C MET A 195 12.27 1.27 -10.95
N LYS A 196 13.57 1.21 -11.22
CA LYS A 196 14.13 0.55 -12.42
C LYS A 196 13.70 -0.92 -12.53
N MET A 197 13.73 -1.67 -11.42
CA MET A 197 13.26 -3.06 -11.40
C MET A 197 11.76 -3.24 -11.65
N LYS A 198 10.94 -2.22 -11.33
CA LYS A 198 9.49 -2.23 -11.62
C LYS A 198 9.23 -1.88 -13.07
N GLU A 199 10.01 -0.97 -13.66
CA GLU A 199 9.91 -0.59 -15.07
C GLU A 199 10.33 -1.75 -15.99
N GLY A 200 11.44 -2.43 -15.69
CA GLY A 200 11.86 -3.61 -16.46
C GLY A 200 10.86 -4.77 -16.41
N ARG A 201 10.09 -4.91 -15.32
CA ARG A 201 9.01 -5.90 -15.20
C ARG A 201 7.71 -5.53 -15.93
N ARG A 202 7.58 -4.31 -16.48
CA ARG A 202 6.42 -3.90 -17.30
C ARG A 202 6.61 -4.18 -18.79
N HIS A 203 7.78 -4.65 -19.21
CA HIS A 203 8.14 -4.89 -20.61
C HIS A 203 8.27 -6.38 -20.95
N HIS A 204 7.78 -7.26 -20.07
CA HIS A 204 7.69 -8.70 -20.27
C HIS A 204 6.26 -9.19 -20.09
#